data_AF-A0A0S2HXQ0-F1
#
_entry.id   AF-A0A0S2HXQ0-F1
#
_cell.length_a   1.000
_cell.length_b   1.000
_cell.length_c   1.000
_cell.angle_alpha   90.00
_cell.angle_beta   90.00
_cell.angle_gamma   90.00
#
_symmetry.space_group_name_H-M   'P 1'
#
loop_
_entity.id
_entity.type
_entity.pdbx_description
1 polymer ?
#
loop_
_entity_poly.entity_id
_entity_poly.type
_entity_poly.pdbx_seq_one_letter_code
_entity_poly.pdbx_strand_id
1 'polypeptide(L)' 'MLYTFSDGYQDQFGGEKLTKFKIKRLKELFAEISNKPIAEQKQILDNTITSWMGDEPQLDDILMMGIRI' A
#
# COMPACT_ATOMS: atom_id res chain seq x y z
N MET A 1 10.53 11.88 2.83
CA MET A 1 10.09 10.50 3.15
C MET A 1 10.85 9.54 2.25
N LEU A 2 11.45 8.50 2.83
CA LEU A 2 12.00 7.37 2.11
C LEU A 2 11.17 6.13 2.45
N TYR A 3 10.81 5.34 1.45
CA TYR A 3 10.07 4.09 1.62
C TYR A 3 10.87 2.93 1.04
N THR A 4 10.84 1.80 1.73
CA THR A 4 11.31 0.50 1.23
C THR A 4 10.24 -0.54 1.52
N PHE A 5 9.99 -1.44 0.59
CA PHE A 5 8.86 -2.37 0.63
C PHE A 5 9.11 -3.62 -0.23
N SER A 6 8.47 -4.73 0.13
CA SER A 6 8.36 -5.92 -0.72
C SER A 6 7.31 -5.72 -1.83
N ASP A 7 7.31 -6.60 -2.82
CA ASP A 7 6.36 -6.58 -3.94
C ASP A 7 4.94 -7.04 -3.58
N GLY A 8 4.73 -7.73 -2.45
CA GLY A 8 3.41 -8.20 -2.02
C GLY A 8 2.30 -7.12 -2.06
N TYR A 9 2.60 -5.88 -1.66
CA TYR A 9 1.59 -4.78 -1.70
C TYR A 9 1.13 -4.48 -3.13
N GLN A 10 2.08 -4.35 -4.07
CA GLN A 10 1.75 -3.99 -5.45
C GLN A 10 1.18 -5.17 -6.24
N ASP A 11 1.49 -6.40 -5.84
CA ASP A 11 1.00 -7.61 -6.50
C ASP A 11 -0.36 -8.08 -5.99
N GLN A 12 -0.85 -7.55 -4.87
CA GLN A 12 -2.17 -7.88 -4.33
C GLN A 12 -3.30 -7.64 -5.34
N PHE A 13 -4.11 -8.69 -5.56
CA PHE A 13 -5.35 -8.60 -6.33
C PHE A 13 -6.47 -7.97 -5.51
N GLY A 14 -7.35 -7.26 -6.20
CA GLY A 14 -8.47 -6.57 -5.58
C GLY A 14 -9.16 -5.56 -6.48
N GLY A 15 -10.01 -4.74 -5.86
CA GLY A 15 -10.87 -3.76 -6.51
C GLY A 15 -11.96 -4.38 -7.41
N GLU A 16 -12.84 -3.54 -7.94
CA GLU A 16 -14.04 -3.96 -8.69
C GLU A 16 -13.75 -4.84 -9.92
N LYS A 17 -12.56 -4.72 -10.49
CA LYS A 17 -12.16 -5.43 -11.72
C LYS A 17 -11.21 -6.59 -11.46
N LEU A 18 -10.97 -6.96 -10.20
CA LEU A 18 -10.04 -8.01 -9.80
C LEU A 18 -8.66 -7.85 -10.46
N THR A 19 -7.99 -6.73 -10.14
CA THR A 19 -6.69 -6.38 -10.73
C THR A 19 -5.62 -6.24 -9.66
N LYS A 20 -4.35 -6.34 -10.04
CA LYS A 20 -3.23 -6.00 -9.13
C LYS A 20 -3.29 -4.52 -8.72
N PHE A 21 -2.83 -4.19 -7.51
CA PHE A 21 -2.72 -2.81 -7.05
C PHE A 21 -1.78 -1.98 -7.94
N LYS A 22 -0.65 -2.60 -8.34
CA LYS A 22 0.44 -2.07 -9.19
C LYS A 22 1.25 -0.95 -8.55
N ILE A 23 2.53 -0.88 -8.95
CA ILE A 23 3.49 0.14 -8.48
C ILE A 23 3.02 1.58 -8.67
N LYS A 24 2.25 1.85 -9.74
CA LYS A 24 1.80 3.20 -10.08
C LYS A 24 0.92 3.78 -8.98
N ARG A 25 -0.12 3.05 -8.56
CA ARG A 25 -1.02 3.47 -7.49
C ARG A 25 -0.29 3.59 -6.15
N LEU A 26 0.65 2.68 -5.87
CA LEU A 26 1.43 2.72 -4.65
C LEU A 26 2.30 3.98 -4.55
N LYS A 27 2.94 4.38 -5.66
CA LYS A 27 3.71 5.63 -5.73
C LYS A 27 2.82 6.87 -5.58
N GLU A 28 1.64 6.86 -6.20
CA GLU A 28 0.65 7.94 -6.06
C GLU A 28 0.19 8.07 -4.59
N LEU A 29 -0.13 6.95 -3.94
CA LEU A 29 -0.50 6.91 -2.53
C LEU A 29 0.61 7.44 -1.62
N PHE A 30 1.87 7.02 -1.84
CA PHE A 30 3.00 7.55 -1.07
C PHE A 30 3.18 9.05 -1.22
N ALA A 31 2.99 9.59 -2.42
CA ALA A 31 3.06 11.02 -2.65
C ALA A 31 1.96 11.77 -1.89
N GLU A 32 0.73 11.26 -1.96
CA GLU A 32 -0.45 11.82 -1.28
C GLU A 32 -0.29 11.86 0.24
N ILE A 33 0.21 10.78 0.85
CA ILE A 33 0.28 10.67 2.32
C ILE A 33 1.58 11.22 2.91
N SER A 34 2.58 11.54 2.10
CA SER A 34 3.95 11.85 2.55
C SER A 34 4.06 12.97 3.60
N ASN A 35 3.13 13.93 3.59
CA ASN A 35 3.07 15.07 4.51
C ASN A 35 2.37 14.75 5.84
N LYS A 36 1.57 13.68 5.92
CA LYS A 36 0.81 13.29 7.12
C LYS A 36 1.72 12.71 8.22
N PRO A 37 1.34 12.74 9.51
CA PRO A 37 2.08 12.04 10.56
C PRO A 37 2.30 10.55 10.24
N ILE A 38 3.45 9.98 10.65
CA ILE A 38 3.81 8.57 10.32
C ILE A 38 2.74 7.57 10.76
N ALA A 39 2.14 7.78 11.93
CA ALA A 39 1.05 6.93 12.42
C ALA A 39 -0.17 6.97 11.48
N GLU A 40 -0.52 8.14 10.94
CA GLU A 40 -1.62 8.30 10.00
C GLU A 40 -1.28 7.68 8.64
N GLN A 41 -0.04 7.83 8.17
CA GLN A 41 0.42 7.17 6.94
C GLN A 41 0.28 5.65 7.03
N LYS A 42 0.72 5.05 8.14
CA LYS A 42 0.57 3.62 8.40
C LYS A 42 -0.90 3.20 8.33
N GLN A 43 -1.79 3.93 9.03
CA GLN A 43 -3.23 3.63 9.00
C GLN A 43 -3.81 3.74 7.59
N ILE A 44 -3.42 4.74 6.81
CA ILE A 44 -3.91 4.90 5.43
C ILE A 44 -3.42 3.73 4.55
N LEU A 45 -2.18 3.31 4.69
CA LEU A 45 -1.64 2.15 3.94
C LEU A 45 -2.38 0.87 4.31
N ASP A 46 -2.55 0.58 5.60
CA ASP A 46 -3.26 -0.60 6.10
C ASP A 46 -4.72 -0.62 5.60
N ASN A 47 -5.42 0.51 5.69
CA ASN A 47 -6.80 0.63 5.23
C ASN A 47 -6.90 0.51 3.70
N THR A 48 -5.93 1.08 2.97
CA THR A 48 -5.94 1.05 1.50
C THR A 48 -5.75 -0.36 0.97
N ILE A 49 -4.79 -1.12 1.52
CA ILE A 49 -4.56 -2.50 1.06
C ILE A 49 -5.71 -3.41 1.45
N THR A 50 -6.26 -3.26 2.66
CA THR A 50 -7.39 -4.06 3.13
C THR A 50 -8.65 -3.79 2.30
N SER A 51 -8.94 -2.51 2.03
CA SER A 51 -10.07 -2.10 1.18
C SER A 51 -9.89 -2.55 -0.28
N TRP A 52 -8.66 -2.48 -0.79
CA TRP A 52 -8.36 -2.98 -2.13
C TRP A 52 -8.58 -4.48 -2.24
N MET A 53 -7.99 -5.24 -1.31
CA MET A 53 -8.06 -6.70 -1.27
C MET A 53 -9.50 -7.21 -1.18
N GLY A 54 -10.34 -6.59 -0.34
CA GLY A 54 -11.71 -7.05 -0.14
C GLY A 54 -11.73 -8.49 0.36
N ASP A 55 -12.43 -9.38 -0.34
CA ASP A 55 -12.51 -10.81 -0.03
C ASP A 55 -11.40 -11.64 -0.70
N GLU A 56 -10.52 -11.01 -1.49
CA GLU A 56 -9.43 -11.73 -2.16
C GLU A 56 -8.36 -12.18 -1.16
N PRO A 57 -7.80 -13.39 -1.30
CA PRO A 57 -6.72 -13.82 -0.42
C PRO A 57 -5.45 -12.98 -0.65
N GLN A 58 -4.67 -12.82 0.42
CA GLN A 58 -3.32 -12.27 0.31
C GLN A 58 -2.43 -13.22 -0.49
N LEU A 59 -1.72 -12.70 -1.49
CA LEU A 59 -0.91 -13.53 -2.39
C LEU A 59 0.51 -13.80 -1.88
N ASP A 60 1.09 -12.82 -1.18
CA ASP A 60 2.49 -12.82 -0.76
C ASP A 60 2.69 -11.96 0.49
N ASP A 61 3.84 -12.06 1.13
CA ASP A 61 4.19 -11.30 2.32
C ASP A 61 4.33 -9.80 2.02
N ILE A 62 3.62 -8.97 2.80
CA ILE A 62 3.64 -7.52 2.66
C ILE A 62 4.52 -6.92 3.77
N LEU A 63 5.67 -6.38 3.38
CA LEU A 63 6.57 -5.63 4.25
C LEU A 63 6.71 -4.19 3.74
N MET A 64 6.61 -3.22 4.64
CA MET A 64 6.80 -1.81 4.32
C MET A 64 7.47 -1.07 5.47
N MET A 65 8.48 -0.27 5.15
CA MET A 65 9.17 0.61 6.09
C MET A 65 9.26 2.02 5.51
N GLY A 66 8.88 3.01 6.32
CA GLY A 66 8.94 4.43 5.98
C GLY A 66 9.82 5.20 6.97
N ILE A 67 10.72 6.03 6.44
CA ILE A 67 11.61 6.90 7.23
C ILE A 67 11.35 8.36 6.85
N ARG A 68 11.10 9.19 7.86
CA ARG A 68 11.08 10.66 7.73
C ARG A 68 12.46 11.20 8.06
N ILE A 69 12.98 12.06 7.19
CA ILE A 69 14.22 12.82 7.36
C ILE A 69 13.84 14.21 7.84
#